data_AF-A0A7W0YU85-F1
#
_entry.id   AF-A0A7W0YU85-F1
#
_cell.length_a   1.000
_cell.length_b   1.000
_cell.length_c   1.000
_cell.angle_alpha   90.00
_cell.angle_beta   90.00
_cell.angle_gamma   90.00
#
_symmetry.space_group_name_H-M   'P 1'
#
loop_
_entity.id
_entity.type
_entity.pdbx_description
1 polymer ?
#
loop_
_entity_poly.entity_id
_entity_poly.type
_entity_poly.pdbx_seq_one_letter_code
_entity_poly.pdbx_strand_id
1 'polypeptide(L)' 'MTRRAEIQPRQLDPDAVHGSVLVTQLVNRLMLDGKKSVAELIVYDALRIAS' A
#
# COMPACT_ATOMS: atom_id res chain seq x y z
N MET A 1 12.08 14.43 -10.87
CA MET A 1 11.36 14.71 -12.14
C MET A 1 12.40 14.79 -13.24
N THR A 2 12.27 14.00 -14.29
CA THR A 2 13.34 13.87 -15.29
C THR A 2 12.80 14.10 -16.69
N ARG A 3 13.47 14.97 -17.46
CA ARG A 3 13.12 15.27 -18.86
C ARG A 3 13.65 14.22 -19.85
N ARG A 4 14.64 13.40 -19.47
CA ARG A 4 15.33 12.44 -20.37
C ARG A 4 15.77 11.12 -19.71
N ALA A 5 15.55 10.92 -18.41
CA ALA A 5 16.04 9.74 -17.70
C ALA A 5 14.88 8.84 -17.25
N GLU A 6 15.05 7.52 -17.38
CA GLU A 6 14.12 6.51 -16.88
C GLU A 6 14.00 6.58 -15.36
N ILE A 7 12.76 6.57 -14.88
CA ILE A 7 12.46 6.57 -13.46
C ILE A 7 12.38 5.12 -13.00
N GLN A 8 13.28 4.73 -12.10
CA GLN A 8 13.16 3.42 -11.45
C GLN A 8 11.97 3.43 -10.50
N PRO A 9 11.07 2.44 -10.57
CA PRO A 9 9.98 2.33 -9.62
C PRO A 9 10.54 2.08 -8.21
N ARG A 10 9.94 2.73 -7.22
CA ARG A 10 10.29 2.49 -5.81
C ARG A 10 9.89 1.08 -5.43
N GLN A 11 10.83 0.30 -4.92
CA GLN A 11 10.53 -0.98 -4.30
C GLN A 11 9.77 -0.73 -3.00
N LEU A 12 8.72 -1.52 -2.78
CA LEU A 12 7.89 -1.46 -1.59
C LEU A 12 8.16 -2.68 -0.74
N ASP A 13 8.25 -2.47 0.56
CA ASP A 13 8.36 -3.57 1.51
C ASP A 13 7.03 -4.34 1.60
N PRO A 14 7.09 -5.66 1.84
CA PRO A 14 5.90 -6.47 2.07
C PRO A 14 5.16 -6.03 3.33
N ASP A 15 3.85 -6.22 3.32
CA ASP A 15 2.99 -5.87 4.45
C ASP A 15 3.37 -6.64 5.73
N ALA A 16 3.24 -6.00 6.89
CA ALA A 16 3.64 -6.61 8.17
C ALA A 16 2.69 -7.72 8.65
N VAL A 17 1.42 -7.68 8.25
CA VAL A 17 0.40 -8.65 8.69
C VAL A 17 0.29 -9.81 7.71
N HIS A 18 0.19 -9.49 6.42
CA HIS A 18 -0.02 -10.48 5.37
C HIS A 18 1.25 -10.86 4.59
N GLY A 19 2.39 -10.21 4.85
CA GLY A 19 3.64 -10.48 4.14
C GLY A 19 3.61 -10.17 2.64
N SER A 20 2.59 -9.43 2.18
CA SER A 20 2.29 -9.24 0.76
C SER A 20 2.57 -7.82 0.30
N VAL A 21 3.37 -7.67 -0.76
CA VAL A 21 3.62 -6.37 -1.41
C VAL A 21 2.34 -5.80 -2.02
N LEU A 22 1.40 -6.66 -2.46
CA LEU A 22 0.13 -6.21 -3.04
C LEU A 22 -0.78 -5.55 -2.00
N VAL A 23 -0.76 -6.05 -0.76
CA VAL A 23 -1.51 -5.45 0.34
C VAL A 23 -0.93 -4.08 0.68
N THR A 24 0.40 -3.95 0.76
CA THR A 24 1.07 -2.64 0.93
C THR A 24 0.69 -1.65 -0.19
N GLN A 25 0.64 -2.11 -1.44
CA GLN A 25 0.21 -1.26 -2.57
C GLN A 25 -1.25 -0.81 -2.44
N LEU A 26 -2.14 -1.70 -1.99
CA LEU A 26 -3.55 -1.39 -1.79
C LEU A 26 -3.73 -0.35 -0.69
N VAL A 27 -3.09 -0.53 0.48
CA VAL A 27 -3.10 0.43 1.59
C VAL A 27 -2.60 1.80 1.11
N ASN A 28 -1.46 1.85 0.41
CA ASN A 28 -0.87 3.09 -0.06
C ASN A 28 -1.75 3.84 -1.09
N ARG A 29 -2.53 3.12 -1.90
CA ARG A 29 -3.46 3.73 -2.86
C ARG A 29 -4.77 4.17 -2.23
N LEU A 30 -5.25 3.46 -1.20
CA LEU A 30 -6.50 3.77 -0.49
C LEU A 30 -6.31 4.91 0.52
N MET A 31 -5.08 5.15 0.98
CA MET A 31 -4.75 6.18 1.94
C MET A 31 -5.08 7.60 1.46
N LEU A 32 -6.00 8.26 2.16
CA LEU A 32 -6.34 9.67 1.96
C LEU A 32 -5.69 10.53 3.06
N ASP A 33 -5.27 11.74 2.69
CA ASP A 33 -4.60 12.71 3.58
C ASP A 33 -3.34 12.18 4.29
N GLY A 34 -2.71 11.11 3.79
CA GLY A 34 -1.57 10.47 4.46
C GLY A 34 -1.92 9.69 5.73
N LYS A 35 -3.20 9.40 5.97
CA LYS A 35 -3.69 8.67 7.15
C LYS A 35 -3.46 7.16 7.05
N LYS A 36 -2.20 6.72 7.22
CA LYS A 36 -1.82 5.31 7.05
C LYS A 36 -2.56 4.36 7.98
N SER A 37 -2.64 4.68 9.27
CA SER A 37 -3.31 3.83 10.26
C SER A 37 -4.80 3.60 9.94
N VAL A 38 -5.48 4.61 9.41
CA VAL A 38 -6.89 4.49 9.00
C VAL A 38 -7.03 3.61 7.76
N ALA A 39 -6.14 3.78 6.78
CA ALA A 39 -6.14 2.97 5.57
C ALA A 39 -5.83 1.49 5.86
N GLU A 40 -4.86 1.23 6.73
CA GLU A 40 -4.50 -0.12 7.19
C GLU A 40 -5.69 -0.81 7.88
N LEU A 41 -6.37 -0.11 8.81
CA LEU A 41 -7.57 -0.61 9.48
C LEU A 41 -8.65 -1.01 8.46
N ILE A 42 -9.00 -0.12 7.53
CA ILE A 42 -10.03 -0.39 6.52
C ILE A 42 -9.66 -1.62 5.66
N VAL A 43 -8.41 -1.71 5.21
CA VAL A 43 -7.97 -2.82 4.33
C VAL A 43 -7.96 -4.14 5.08
N TYR A 44 -7.39 -4.21 6.28
CA TYR A 44 -7.37 -5.46 7.05
C TYR A 44 -8.76 -5.89 7.47
N ASP A 45 -9.63 -4.94 7.83
CA ASP A 45 -11.01 -5.23 8.17
C ASP A 45 -11.78 -5.80 6.97
N ALA A 46 -11.57 -5.24 5.78
CA ALA A 46 -12.17 -5.74 4.54
C ALA A 46 -11.65 -7.14 4.17
N LEU A 47 -10.33 -7.38 4.30
CA LEU A 47 -9.73 -8.69 4.02
C LEU A 47 -10.26 -9.78 4.95
N ARG A 48 -10.47 -9.45 6.23
CA ARG A 48 -11.05 -10.36 7.23
C ARG A 48 -12.52 -10.70 6.95
N ILE A 49 -13.28 -9.84 6.27
CA ILE A 49 -14.67 -10.11 5.87
C ILE A 49 -14.72 -10.94 4.58
N ALA A 50 -13.75 -10.75 3.69
CA ALA A 50 -13.68 -11.42 2.39
C ALA A 50 -13.11 -12.86 2.47
N SER A 51 -12.46 -13.22 3.58
CA SER A 51 -12.00 -14.57 3.92
C SER A 51 -13.10 -15.40 4.58
#